data_AF-A0A429F8D7-F1
#
_entry.id   AF-A0A429F8D7-F1
#
_cell.length_a   1.000
_cell.length_b   1.000
_cell.length_c   1.000
_cell.angle_alpha   90.00
_cell.angle_beta   90.00
_cell.angle_gamma   90.00
#
_symmetry.space_group_name_H-M   'P 1'
#
loop_
_entity.id
_entity.type
_entity.pdbx_description
1 polymer ?
#
loop_
_entity_poly.entity_id
_entity_poly.type
_entity_poly.pdbx_seq_one_letter_code
_entity_poly.pdbx_strand_id
1 'polypeptide(L)'
;APAPSAVPTARLYKTVLDRYREYQKVYKQAYEKNDPSRLASVALDPLLTQVTDDIEATRAEGEIWRFTNTHNPRVYAKSTDSTKVYVIDCIRTLAGYRYSATTGERLGGGPGDAYLYRSTVQWDSGTWKVAASVRDRAC
;
A
#
# COMPACT_ATOMS: atom_id res chain seq x y z
N ALA A 1 -19.32 10.26 -10.42
CA ALA A 1 -18.55 9.41 -11.36
C ALA A 1 -19.44 8.26 -11.84
N PRO A 2 -19.28 7.75 -13.08
CA PRO A 2 -20.07 6.61 -13.55
C PRO A 2 -19.86 5.39 -12.66
N ALA A 3 -20.85 4.49 -12.59
CA ALA A 3 -20.70 3.22 -11.89
C ALA A 3 -19.50 2.45 -12.46
N PRO A 4 -18.67 1.79 -11.61
CA PRO A 4 -17.50 1.05 -12.08
C PRO A 4 -17.79 0.05 -13.19
N SER A 5 -18.96 -0.60 -13.17
CA SER A 5 -19.41 -1.55 -14.19
C SER A 5 -19.63 -0.94 -15.58
N ALA A 6 -19.89 0.37 -15.66
CA ALA A 6 -20.08 1.08 -16.93
C ALA A 6 -18.75 1.55 -17.55
N VAL A 7 -17.63 1.42 -16.84
CA VAL A 7 -16.30 1.81 -17.33
C VAL A 7 -15.71 0.65 -18.15
N PRO A 8 -15.18 0.90 -19.37
CA PRO A 8 -14.47 -0.13 -20.13
C PRO A 8 -13.34 -0.75 -19.32
N THR A 9 -13.25 -2.08 -19.33
CA THR A 9 -12.32 -2.87 -18.47
C THR A 9 -10.87 -2.38 -18.53
N ALA A 10 -10.35 -2.08 -19.73
CA ALA A 10 -8.97 -1.59 -19.87
C ALA A 10 -8.75 -0.25 -19.15
N ARG A 11 -9.72 0.68 -19.23
CA ARG A 11 -9.67 1.97 -18.53
C ARG A 11 -9.80 1.77 -17.02
N LEU A 12 -10.72 0.91 -16.59
CA LEU A 12 -10.89 0.54 -15.19
C LEU A 12 -9.58 0.01 -14.58
N TYR A 13 -8.93 -0.95 -15.24
CA TYR A 13 -7.69 -1.56 -14.75
C TYR A 13 -6.55 -0.56 -14.68
N LYS A 14 -6.42 0.32 -15.68
CA LYS A 14 -5.44 1.41 -15.63
C LYS A 14 -5.66 2.30 -14.41
N THR A 15 -6.90 2.77 -14.20
CA THR A 15 -7.25 3.61 -13.04
C THR A 15 -6.97 2.91 -11.71
N VAL A 16 -7.31 1.63 -11.58
CA VAL A 16 -7.04 0.85 -10.36
C VAL A 16 -5.54 0.73 -10.10
N LEU A 17 -4.74 0.40 -11.12
CA LEU A 17 -3.29 0.28 -10.96
C LEU A 17 -2.63 1.61 -10.60
N ASP A 18 -3.11 2.73 -11.15
CA ASP A 18 -2.62 4.06 -10.79
C ASP A 18 -2.94 4.40 -9.32
N ARG A 19 -4.14 4.04 -8.86
CA ARG A 19 -4.57 4.24 -7.46
C ARG A 19 -3.86 3.31 -6.48
N TYR A 20 -3.56 2.08 -6.87
CA TYR A 20 -2.72 1.17 -6.10
C TYR A 20 -1.28 1.70 -5.97
N ARG A 21 -0.70 2.25 -7.04
CA ARG A 21 0.63 2.88 -6.97
C ARG A 21 0.65 4.12 -6.07
N GLU A 22 -0.41 4.93 -6.10
CA GLU A 22 -0.53 6.06 -5.17
C GLU A 22 -0.64 5.58 -3.72
N TYR A 23 -1.35 4.48 -3.44
CA TYR A 23 -1.32 3.84 -2.12
C TYR A 23 0.10 3.48 -1.69
N GLN A 24 0.87 2.78 -2.54
CA GLN A 24 2.25 2.38 -2.21
C GLN A 24 3.16 3.59 -1.93
N LYS A 25 2.98 4.69 -2.68
CA LYS A 25 3.70 5.94 -2.47
C LYS A 25 3.32 6.60 -1.14
N VAL A 26 2.04 6.73 -0.84
CA VAL A 26 1.56 7.34 0.41
C VAL A 26 1.94 6.48 1.61
N TYR A 27 1.83 5.15 1.50
CA TYR A 27 2.31 4.19 2.48
C TYR A 27 3.78 4.43 2.81
N LYS A 28 4.66 4.47 1.81
CA LYS A 28 6.08 4.76 1.99
C LYS A 28 6.30 6.10 2.69
N GLN A 29 5.62 7.17 2.24
CA GLN A 29 5.75 8.49 2.84
C GLN A 29 5.29 8.53 4.30
N ALA A 30 4.27 7.75 4.66
CA ALA A 30 3.73 7.71 6.00
C ALA A 30 4.75 7.13 7.00
N TYR A 31 5.43 6.02 6.66
CA TYR A 31 6.53 5.47 7.49
C TYR A 31 7.75 6.39 7.52
N GLU A 32 8.14 6.98 6.38
CA GLU A 32 9.32 7.84 6.33
C GLU A 32 9.18 9.14 7.15
N LYS A 33 7.93 9.52 7.47
CA LYS A 33 7.57 10.74 8.21
C LYS A 33 6.91 10.47 9.56
N ASN A 34 6.62 9.21 9.89
CA ASN A 34 5.74 8.83 11.00
C ASN A 34 4.43 9.63 11.02
N ASP A 35 3.79 9.76 9.85
CA ASP A 35 2.58 10.55 9.67
C ASP A 35 1.53 9.76 8.87
N PRO A 36 0.52 9.17 9.54
CA PRO A 36 -0.53 8.40 8.88
C PRO A 36 -1.65 9.26 8.29
N SER A 37 -1.65 10.60 8.48
CA SER A 37 -2.79 11.48 8.17
C SER A 37 -3.31 11.39 6.73
N ARG A 38 -2.45 11.01 5.78
CA ARG A 38 -2.81 10.90 4.35
C ARG A 38 -3.33 9.52 3.95
N LEU A 39 -3.24 8.50 4.81
CA LEU A 39 -3.61 7.12 4.47
C LEU A 39 -5.10 6.98 4.14
N ALA A 40 -5.99 7.70 4.82
CA ALA A 40 -7.43 7.64 4.57
C ALA A 40 -7.84 8.06 3.13
N SER A 41 -6.96 8.77 2.42
CA SER A 41 -7.18 9.14 1.02
C SER A 41 -6.92 7.98 0.03
N VAL A 42 -6.25 6.91 0.47
CA VAL A 42 -5.78 5.80 -0.38
C VAL A 42 -6.11 4.41 0.17
N ALA A 43 -6.50 4.29 1.44
CA ALA A 43 -6.83 3.04 2.11
C ALA A 43 -8.20 3.09 2.78
N LEU A 44 -8.79 1.92 2.99
CA LEU A 44 -10.04 1.69 3.71
C LEU A 44 -9.82 0.71 4.85
N ASP A 45 -10.73 0.70 5.81
CA ASP A 45 -10.73 -0.29 6.87
C ASP A 45 -11.05 -1.70 6.35
N PRO A 46 -10.45 -2.74 6.97
CA PRO A 46 -9.59 -2.70 8.16
C PRO A 46 -8.12 -2.31 7.90
N LEU A 47 -7.68 -2.26 6.64
CA LEU A 47 -6.27 -1.99 6.30
C LEU A 47 -5.81 -0.61 6.76
N LEU A 48 -6.66 0.42 6.64
CA LEU A 48 -6.34 1.78 7.08
C LEU A 48 -5.97 1.82 8.57
N THR A 49 -6.82 1.28 9.44
CA THR A 49 -6.55 1.15 10.87
C THR A 49 -5.26 0.38 11.12
N GLN A 50 -5.08 -0.80 10.52
CA GLN A 50 -3.89 -1.62 10.72
C GLN A 50 -2.57 -0.88 10.41
N VAL A 51 -2.52 -0.17 9.27
CA VAL A 51 -1.30 0.56 8.88
C VAL A 51 -1.09 1.79 9.75
N THR A 52 -2.17 2.45 10.17
CA THR A 52 -2.10 3.61 11.07
C THR A 52 -1.54 3.20 12.42
N ASP A 53 -2.02 2.10 12.99
CA ASP A 53 -1.57 1.58 14.28
C ASP A 53 -0.09 1.17 14.24
N ASP A 54 0.38 0.53 13.16
CA ASP A 54 1.79 0.16 13.00
C ASP A 54 2.72 1.38 12.93
N ILE A 55 2.28 2.45 12.25
CA ILE A 55 3.03 3.71 12.16
C ILE A 55 3.07 4.42 13.51
N GLU A 56 1.94 4.49 14.23
CA GLU A 56 1.92 5.12 15.56
C GLU A 56 2.72 4.31 16.59
N ALA A 57 2.74 2.97 16.48
CA ALA A 57 3.63 2.12 17.28
C ALA A 57 5.11 2.40 16.99
N THR A 58 5.49 2.44 15.71
CA THR A 58 6.86 2.80 15.27
C THR A 58 7.27 4.18 15.79
N ARG A 59 6.34 5.15 15.75
CA ARG A 59 6.53 6.50 16.28
C ARG A 59 6.71 6.50 17.79
N ALA A 60 5.93 5.72 18.53
CA ALA A 60 6.01 5.61 19.99
C ALA A 60 7.33 4.99 20.44
N GLU A 61 7.91 4.09 19.64
CA GLU A 61 9.25 3.54 19.84
C GLU A 61 10.37 4.55 19.54
N GLY A 62 10.03 5.74 19.03
CA GLY A 62 11.01 6.75 18.64
C GLY A 62 11.83 6.35 17.42
N GLU A 63 11.27 5.51 16.55
CA GLU A 63 11.92 5.02 15.33
C GLU A 63 11.30 5.64 14.07
N ILE A 64 12.06 5.71 12.98
CA ILE A 64 11.59 6.02 11.64
C ILE A 64 11.99 4.87 10.72
N TRP A 65 11.03 4.36 9.94
CA TRP A 65 11.30 3.31 8.97
C TRP A 65 11.46 3.87 7.56
N ARG A 66 12.58 3.58 6.92
CA ARG A 66 12.85 3.97 5.53
C ARG A 66 13.19 2.74 4.72
N PHE A 67 12.48 2.54 3.62
CA PHE A 67 12.67 1.39 2.76
C PHE A 67 12.55 1.77 1.28
N THR A 68 13.20 0.97 0.43
CA THR A 68 13.11 1.11 -1.02
C THR A 68 12.51 -0.16 -1.60
N ASN A 69 11.31 -0.03 -2.16
CA ASN A 69 10.61 -1.13 -2.79
C ASN A 69 10.55 -0.94 -4.31
N THR A 70 10.62 -2.05 -5.04
CA THR A 70 10.24 -2.08 -6.45
C THR A 70 8.93 -2.85 -6.60
N HIS A 71 8.08 -2.39 -7.51
CA HIS A 71 6.73 -2.88 -7.71
C HIS A 71 6.49 -3.28 -9.17
N ASN A 72 5.70 -4.32 -9.41
CA ASN A 72 5.23 -4.73 -10.72
C ASN A 72 3.75 -5.20 -10.64
N PRO A 73 2.82 -4.28 -10.30
CA PRO A 73 1.45 -4.66 -10.01
C PRO A 73 0.67 -5.00 -11.28
N ARG A 74 -0.16 -6.03 -11.20
CA ARG A 74 -1.05 -6.49 -12.26
C ARG A 74 -2.44 -6.78 -11.69
N VAL A 75 -3.48 -6.53 -12.47
CA VAL A 75 -4.83 -6.97 -12.13
C VAL A 75 -4.98 -8.44 -12.51
N TYR A 76 -5.50 -9.28 -11.61
CA TYR A 76 -5.75 -10.70 -11.88
C TYR A 76 -7.24 -11.07 -11.84
N ALA A 77 -8.09 -10.26 -11.23
CA ALA A 77 -9.54 -10.48 -11.18
C ALA A 77 -10.30 -9.19 -10.84
N LYS A 78 -11.63 -9.23 -10.98
CA LYS A 78 -12.56 -8.21 -10.48
C LYS A 78 -13.88 -8.86 -10.03
N SER A 79 -14.63 -8.19 -9.16
CA SER A 79 -16.00 -8.59 -8.82
C SER A 79 -16.96 -8.41 -10.01
N THR A 80 -18.11 -9.07 -9.95
CA THR A 80 -19.15 -9.01 -11.01
C THR A 80 -19.63 -7.58 -11.25
N ASP A 81 -19.92 -6.85 -10.19
CA ASP A 81 -20.32 -5.42 -10.20
C ASP A 81 -19.15 -4.46 -10.49
N SER A 82 -17.93 -5.00 -10.61
CA SER A 82 -16.70 -4.25 -10.81
C SER A 82 -16.39 -3.22 -9.72
N THR A 83 -16.95 -3.34 -8.50
CA THR A 83 -16.64 -2.45 -7.36
C THR A 83 -15.39 -2.88 -6.59
N LYS A 84 -14.91 -4.11 -6.81
CA LYS A 84 -13.66 -4.63 -6.27
C LYS A 84 -12.79 -5.12 -7.42
N VAL A 85 -11.52 -4.73 -7.40
CA VAL A 85 -10.51 -5.19 -8.36
C VAL A 85 -9.33 -5.74 -7.58
N TYR A 86 -8.87 -6.92 -7.98
CA TYR A 86 -7.84 -7.65 -7.26
C TYR A 86 -6.50 -7.49 -7.98
N VAL A 87 -5.53 -6.96 -7.25
CA VAL A 87 -4.18 -6.67 -7.71
C VAL A 87 -3.21 -7.67 -7.09
N ILE A 88 -2.27 -8.14 -7.90
CA ILE A 88 -1.13 -8.95 -7.47
C ILE A 88 0.14 -8.16 -7.76
N ASP A 89 1.06 -8.11 -6.80
CA ASP A 89 2.31 -7.36 -6.90
C ASP A 89 3.44 -8.14 -6.23
N CYS A 90 4.54 -8.39 -6.96
CA CYS A 90 5.76 -8.88 -6.36
C CYS A 90 6.53 -7.68 -5.82
N ILE A 91 6.41 -7.44 -4.51
CA ILE A 91 7.09 -6.33 -3.85
C ILE A 91 8.46 -6.83 -3.44
N ARG A 92 9.50 -6.26 -4.04
CA ARG A 92 10.89 -6.50 -3.66
C ARG A 92 11.40 -5.32 -2.85
N THR A 93 11.76 -5.57 -1.60
CA THR A 93 12.43 -4.58 -0.75
C THR A 93 13.93 -4.66 -1.00
N LEU A 94 14.49 -3.65 -1.66
CA LEU A 94 15.92 -3.58 -1.95
C LEU A 94 16.72 -3.35 -0.67
N ALA A 95 16.20 -2.47 0.20
CA ALA A 95 16.73 -2.23 1.53
C ALA A 95 15.63 -1.63 2.43
N GLY A 96 15.71 -1.92 3.72
CA GLY A 96 14.86 -1.32 4.76
C GLY A 96 15.68 -1.08 6.02
N TYR A 97 15.64 0.14 6.54
CA TYR A 97 16.43 0.58 7.69
C TYR A 97 15.56 1.29 8.72
N ARG A 98 15.87 1.05 9.99
CA ARG A 98 15.31 1.78 11.14
C ARG A 98 16.28 2.86 11.58
N TYR A 99 15.76 4.03 11.89
CA TYR A 99 16.53 5.17 12.37
C TYR A 99 15.93 5.71 13.66
N SER A 100 16.75 6.22 14.57
CA SER A 100 16.26 7.01 15.70
C SER A 100 15.60 8.27 15.16
N ALA A 101 14.37 8.53 15.58
CA ALA A 101 13.67 9.78 15.30
C ALA A 101 14.32 10.99 15.97
N THR A 102 15.11 10.78 17.03
CA THR A 102 15.80 11.83 17.78
C THR A 102 17.19 12.13 17.24
N THR A 103 18.02 11.10 17.06
CA THR A 103 19.44 11.29 16.69
C THR A 103 19.69 11.13 15.19
N GLY A 104 18.76 10.50 14.46
CA GLY A 104 18.96 10.12 13.06
C GLY A 104 19.93 8.96 12.86
N GLU A 105 20.47 8.36 13.93
CA GLU A 105 21.35 7.21 13.85
C GLU A 105 20.59 5.98 13.35
N ARG A 106 21.28 5.14 12.57
CA ARG A 106 20.71 3.87 12.10
C ARG A 106 20.70 2.86 13.24
N LEU A 107 19.52 2.39 13.59
CA LEU A 107 19.28 1.40 14.65
C LEU A 107 19.37 -0.05 14.13
N GLY A 108 19.15 -0.25 12.82
CA GLY A 108 19.23 -1.57 12.23
C GLY A 108 18.72 -1.65 10.80
N GLY A 109 18.30 -2.85 10.40
CA GLY A 109 17.82 -3.18 9.07
C GLY A 109 18.94 -3.62 8.11
N GLY A 110 18.61 -3.75 6.83
CA GLY A 110 19.47 -4.41 5.86
C GLY A 110 18.82 -4.55 4.48
N PRO A 111 19.38 -5.42 3.63
CA PRO A 111 18.69 -5.92 2.44
C PRO A 111 17.34 -6.51 2.81
N GLY A 112 16.37 -6.38 1.91
CA GLY A 112 15.08 -7.04 2.05
C GLY A 112 14.94 -8.22 1.09
N ASP A 113 13.82 -8.91 1.25
CA ASP A 113 13.39 -10.01 0.39
C ASP A 113 12.36 -9.52 -0.64
N ALA A 114 11.85 -10.46 -1.43
CA ALA A 114 10.71 -10.25 -2.29
C ALA A 114 9.56 -11.22 -1.92
N TYR A 115 8.36 -10.65 -1.82
CA TYR A 115 7.14 -11.40 -1.52
C TYR A 115 6.00 -10.96 -2.42
N LEU A 116 5.17 -11.93 -2.77
CA LEU A 116 3.96 -11.69 -3.53
C LEU A 116 2.90 -11.12 -2.59
N TYR A 117 2.26 -10.03 -2.98
CA TYR A 117 1.13 -9.44 -2.28
C TYR A 117 -0.12 -9.55 -3.13
N ARG A 118 -1.23 -9.95 -2.51
CA ARG A 118 -2.58 -9.90 -3.08
C ARG A 118 -3.36 -8.81 -2.38
N SER A 119 -3.76 -7.80 -3.13
CA SER A 119 -4.46 -6.64 -2.62
C SER A 119 -5.84 -6.50 -3.24
N THR A 120 -6.82 -6.09 -2.44
CA THR A 120 -8.15 -5.71 -2.91
C THR A 120 -8.22 -4.20 -2.99
N VAL A 121 -8.44 -3.67 -4.20
CA VAL A 121 -8.74 -2.27 -4.43
C VAL A 121 -10.24 -2.13 -4.59
N GLN A 122 -10.87 -1.32 -3.75
CA GLN A 122 -12.31 -1.16 -3.66
C GLN A 122 -12.71 0.26 -4.05
N TRP A 123 -13.82 0.36 -4.77
CA TRP A 123 -14.50 1.61 -5.06
C TRP A 123 -15.24 2.08 -3.80
N ASP A 124 -14.92 3.28 -3.36
CA ASP A 124 -15.54 3.95 -2.22
C ASP A 124 -15.79 5.41 -2.59
N SER A 125 -17.04 5.84 -2.48
CA SER A 125 -17.42 7.26 -2.51
C SER A 125 -16.82 8.08 -3.68
N GLY A 126 -16.69 7.46 -4.86
CA GLY A 126 -16.16 8.14 -6.05
C GLY A 126 -14.67 7.95 -6.32
N THR A 127 -13.96 7.15 -5.52
CA THR A 127 -12.52 6.88 -5.70
C THR A 127 -12.16 5.42 -5.42
N TRP A 128 -10.98 5.00 -5.89
CA TRP A 128 -10.42 3.69 -5.61
C TRP A 128 -9.40 3.77 -4.47
N LYS A 129 -9.55 2.87 -3.50
CA LYS A 129 -8.70 2.75 -2.31
C LYS A 129 -8.38 1.28 -2.02
N VAL A 130 -7.25 1.00 -1.39
CA VAL A 130 -6.88 -0.36 -1.00
C VAL A 130 -7.60 -0.72 0.31
N ALA A 131 -8.41 -1.79 0.28
CA ALA A 131 -9.20 -2.22 1.43
C ALA A 131 -8.57 -3.37 2.21
N ALA A 132 -7.75 -4.18 1.53
CA ALA A 132 -7.04 -5.30 2.15
C ALA A 132 -5.77 -5.60 1.35
N SER A 133 -4.75 -6.11 2.05
CA SER A 133 -3.53 -6.62 1.44
C SER A 133 -3.02 -7.81 2.24
N VAL A 134 -2.67 -8.90 1.56
CA VAL A 134 -2.15 -10.11 2.19
C VAL A 134 -0.82 -10.46 1.55
N ARG A 135 0.20 -10.67 2.39
CA ARG A 135 1.48 -11.25 1.98
C ARG A 135 1.30 -12.75 1.75
N ASP A 136 1.82 -13.22 0.64
CA ASP A 136 1.79 -14.62 0.20
C ASP A 136 3.22 -15.17 0.17
N ARG A 137 3.46 -16.21 -0.64
CA ARG A 137 4.77 -16.80 -0.90
C ARG A 137 5.80 -15.79 -1.41
N ALA A 138 7.07 -16.17 -1.28
CA ALA A 138 8.18 -15.47 -1.88
C ALA A 138 8.05 -15.38 -3.41
N CYS A 139 8.62 -14.32 -3.97
CA CYS A 139 8.87 -14.07 -5.37
C CYS A 139 10.22 -13.32 -5.46
#